data_AF-Q8TTL8-F1
#
_entry.id   AF-Q8TTL8-F1
#
_cell.length_a   1.000
_cell.length_b   1.000
_cell.length_c   1.000
_cell.angle_alpha   90.00
_cell.angle_beta   90.00
_cell.angle_gamma   90.00
#
_symmetry.space_group_name_H-M   'P 1'
#
loop_
_entity.id
_entity.type
_entity.pdbx_description
1 polymer ?
#
loop_
_entity_poly.entity_id
_entity_poly.type
_entity_poly.pdbx_seq_one_letter_code
_entity_poly.pdbx_strand_id
1 'polypeptide(L)'
;MTIKESHMEGIKAVRECEDVTIENCNIQSSEFGWLSHRMIIKNTELESEYPFFYSSDILLDNFILNGKYSFQYVKNVEIRDSCLDTKDAFWHSKNVTVSNSIVKGEYLGWYSENLKLIRCKIIGTQPLCYAKGLILEDCEMIGCDLAFEYSEVHAVITGSITSVKNPCSGHISADSIGEVILDENQPVDVSCVIEGRSELNKEEIQNSDNCNGNLFNNKDFPVQET
;
A
#
# COMPACT_ATOMS: atom_id res chain seq x y z
N MET A 1 -5.94 -21.11 22.28
CA MET A 1 -6.15 -20.20 23.42
C MET A 1 -7.07 -19.05 23.01
N THR A 2 -7.95 -18.58 23.89
CA THR A 2 -8.83 -17.43 23.60
C THR A 2 -8.70 -16.40 24.71
N ILE A 3 -8.45 -15.14 24.35
CA ILE A 3 -8.35 -13.99 25.25
C ILE A 3 -9.36 -12.96 24.78
N LYS A 4 -10.21 -12.46 25.68
CA LYS A 4 -11.22 -11.44 25.33
C LYS A 4 -11.30 -10.37 26.39
N GLU A 5 -11.70 -9.16 25.99
CA GLU A 5 -12.09 -8.08 26.91
C GLU A 5 -11.03 -7.81 27.98
N SER A 6 -9.76 -7.81 27.56
CA SER A 6 -8.61 -7.81 28.46
C SER A 6 -7.67 -6.65 28.17
N HIS A 7 -7.01 -6.19 29.23
CA HIS A 7 -5.85 -5.32 29.15
C HIS A 7 -4.58 -6.13 29.39
N MET A 8 -3.57 -5.97 28.54
CA MET A 8 -2.34 -6.77 28.59
C MET A 8 -1.10 -5.88 28.53
N GLU A 9 -0.32 -5.84 29.61
CA GLU A 9 0.87 -4.97 29.75
C GLU A 9 2.20 -5.75 29.81
N GLY A 10 2.14 -7.07 29.56
CA GLY A 10 3.32 -7.92 29.61
C GLY A 10 4.24 -7.70 28.42
N ILE A 11 5.57 -7.66 28.63
CA ILE A 11 6.55 -7.39 27.56
C ILE A 11 6.48 -8.39 26.40
N LYS A 12 6.16 -9.66 26.68
CA LYS A 12 6.23 -10.80 25.73
C LYS A 12 4.90 -11.52 25.60
N ALA A 13 3.81 -10.77 25.56
CA ALA A 13 2.51 -11.38 25.56
C ALA A 13 2.30 -12.17 24.26
N VAL A 14 1.79 -13.41 24.40
CA VAL A 14 1.54 -14.31 23.26
C VAL A 14 2.82 -14.60 22.46
N ARG A 15 3.94 -14.84 23.15
CA ARG A 15 5.18 -15.30 22.51
C ARG A 15 5.20 -16.83 22.43
N GLU A 16 5.67 -17.36 21.31
CA GLU A 16 5.82 -18.81 21.05
C GLU A 16 4.50 -19.58 21.26
N CYS A 17 3.40 -18.97 20.85
CA CYS A 17 2.05 -19.49 21.01
C CYS A 17 1.47 -19.98 19.68
N GLU A 18 0.45 -20.83 19.78
CA GLU A 18 -0.24 -21.39 18.62
C GLU A 18 -1.76 -21.38 18.84
N ASP A 19 -2.54 -21.24 17.77
CA ASP A 19 -4.01 -21.26 17.79
C ASP A 19 -4.59 -20.23 18.77
N VAL A 20 -4.25 -18.96 18.57
CA VAL A 20 -4.63 -17.87 19.49
C VAL A 20 -5.73 -17.02 18.89
N THR A 21 -6.80 -16.80 19.64
CA THR A 21 -7.86 -15.85 19.31
C THR A 21 -7.88 -14.72 20.34
N ILE A 22 -7.85 -13.48 19.89
CA ILE A 22 -7.87 -12.28 20.73
C ILE A 22 -8.96 -11.35 20.24
N GLU A 23 -9.85 -10.93 21.12
CA GLU A 23 -10.99 -10.08 20.74
C GLU A 23 -11.25 -8.99 21.78
N ASN A 24 -11.49 -7.76 21.33
CA ASN A 24 -11.89 -6.64 22.19
C ASN A 24 -10.85 -6.35 23.29
N CYS A 25 -9.57 -6.36 22.94
CA CYS A 25 -8.47 -6.12 23.89
C CYS A 25 -7.78 -4.78 23.65
N ASN A 26 -7.10 -4.29 24.67
CA ASN A 26 -6.09 -3.24 24.54
C ASN A 26 -4.77 -3.79 25.09
N ILE A 27 -3.73 -3.71 24.29
CA ILE A 27 -2.47 -4.42 24.52
C ILE A 27 -1.31 -3.43 24.42
N GLN A 28 -0.45 -3.45 25.42
CA GLN A 28 0.85 -2.81 25.40
C GLN A 28 1.92 -3.88 25.66
N SER A 29 2.65 -4.26 24.61
CA SER A 29 3.58 -5.38 24.69
C SER A 29 4.67 -5.23 23.65
N SER A 30 5.90 -4.93 24.07
CA SER A 30 7.00 -4.61 23.14
C SER A 30 7.33 -5.74 22.17
N GLU A 31 7.16 -7.01 22.59
CA GLU A 31 7.47 -8.22 21.81
C GLU A 31 6.21 -9.06 21.57
N PHE A 32 5.08 -8.38 21.33
CA PHE A 32 3.80 -9.07 21.16
C PHE A 32 3.85 -10.10 20.03
N GLY A 33 3.34 -11.31 20.29
CA GLY A 33 3.08 -12.26 19.22
C GLY A 33 4.33 -12.91 18.62
N TRP A 34 5.54 -12.73 19.16
CA TRP A 34 6.77 -13.30 18.56
C TRP A 34 6.67 -14.81 18.37
N LEU A 35 7.18 -15.31 17.23
CA LEU A 35 7.27 -16.74 16.91
C LEU A 35 5.94 -17.49 17.12
N SER A 36 4.81 -16.82 16.85
CA SER A 36 3.49 -17.37 17.07
C SER A 36 2.74 -17.62 15.77
N HIS A 37 1.86 -18.61 15.78
CA HIS A 37 1.22 -19.09 14.57
C HIS A 37 -0.29 -19.28 14.74
N ARG A 38 -1.04 -19.14 13.63
CA ARG A 38 -2.51 -19.30 13.60
C ARG A 38 -3.19 -18.37 14.60
N MET A 39 -3.00 -17.07 14.38
CA MET A 39 -3.55 -16.02 15.22
C MET A 39 -4.72 -15.32 14.55
N ILE A 40 -5.81 -15.14 15.29
CA ILE A 40 -6.96 -14.33 14.86
C ILE A 40 -7.14 -13.23 15.89
N ILE A 41 -6.98 -11.97 15.48
CA ILE A 41 -7.07 -10.81 16.38
C ILE A 41 -8.10 -9.84 15.82
N LYS A 42 -9.10 -9.51 16.63
CA LYS A 42 -10.23 -8.66 16.21
C LYS A 42 -10.52 -7.54 17.18
N ASN A 43 -10.93 -6.38 16.66
CA ASN A 43 -11.40 -5.24 17.47
C ASN A 43 -10.41 -4.90 18.59
N THR A 44 -9.12 -4.84 18.27
CA THR A 44 -8.06 -4.79 19.27
C THR A 44 -7.09 -3.67 18.93
N GLU A 45 -6.63 -2.98 19.97
CA GLU A 45 -5.57 -1.99 19.89
C GLU A 45 -4.26 -2.57 20.45
N LEU A 46 -3.15 -2.33 19.75
CA LEU A 46 -1.82 -2.76 20.14
C LEU A 46 -0.83 -1.60 20.08
N GLU A 47 -0.13 -1.35 21.18
CA GLU A 47 1.12 -0.60 21.22
C GLU A 47 2.30 -1.58 21.38
N SER A 48 3.24 -1.57 20.43
CA SER A 48 4.34 -2.54 20.41
C SER A 48 5.57 -2.05 19.66
N GLU A 49 6.77 -2.47 20.07
CA GLU A 49 8.01 -2.15 19.35
C GLU A 49 8.27 -3.13 18.20
N TYR A 50 8.14 -4.44 18.42
CA TYR A 50 8.41 -5.49 17.43
C TYR A 50 7.25 -6.48 17.32
N PRO A 51 6.02 -6.08 17.01
CA PRO A 51 4.92 -7.04 17.00
C PRO A 51 5.08 -8.07 15.87
N PHE A 52 4.74 -9.33 16.19
CA PHE A 52 4.63 -10.46 15.26
C PHE A 52 5.95 -10.94 14.61
N PHE A 53 7.10 -10.67 15.22
CA PHE A 53 8.40 -11.12 14.70
C PHE A 53 8.42 -12.63 14.39
N TYR A 54 8.79 -13.01 13.17
CA TYR A 54 8.85 -14.41 12.69
C TYR A 54 7.55 -15.23 12.83
N SER A 55 6.40 -14.55 12.82
CA SER A 55 5.10 -15.20 13.02
C SER A 55 4.42 -15.56 11.70
N SER A 56 3.43 -16.45 11.73
CA SER A 56 2.71 -16.82 10.50
C SER A 56 1.23 -17.11 10.70
N ASP A 57 0.49 -17.08 9.59
CA ASP A 57 -0.92 -17.45 9.54
C ASP A 57 -1.74 -16.56 10.49
N ILE A 58 -1.71 -15.26 10.20
CA ILE A 58 -2.29 -14.21 11.05
C ILE A 58 -3.46 -13.56 10.30
N LEU A 59 -4.59 -13.45 10.99
CA LEU A 59 -5.74 -12.64 10.57
C LEU A 59 -5.94 -11.50 11.55
N LEU A 60 -5.86 -10.26 11.05
CA LEU A 60 -6.18 -9.03 11.78
C LEU A 60 -7.42 -8.37 11.17
N ASP A 61 -8.41 -8.06 12.01
CA ASP A 61 -9.70 -7.52 11.58
C ASP A 61 -10.15 -6.40 12.52
N ASN A 62 -10.34 -5.19 12.00
CA ASN A 62 -10.59 -4.00 12.82
C ASN A 62 -9.51 -3.84 13.91
N PHE A 63 -8.25 -3.76 13.47
CA PHE A 63 -7.07 -3.70 14.31
C PHE A 63 -6.42 -2.31 14.25
N ILE A 64 -6.04 -1.78 15.41
CA ILE A 64 -5.32 -0.51 15.52
C ILE A 64 -3.92 -0.81 16.07
N LEU A 65 -2.90 -0.41 15.32
CA LEU A 65 -1.52 -0.58 15.71
C LEU A 65 -0.82 0.77 15.85
N ASN A 66 -0.20 0.97 17.00
CA ASN A 66 0.88 1.94 17.19
C ASN A 66 2.19 1.16 17.39
N GLY A 67 2.94 1.05 16.30
CA GLY A 67 4.07 0.14 16.14
C GLY A 67 5.39 0.84 15.88
N LYS A 68 6.47 0.07 15.81
CA LYS A 68 7.75 0.55 15.27
C LYS A 68 8.31 -0.38 14.19
N TYR A 69 8.57 -1.64 14.51
CA TYR A 69 9.19 -2.62 13.62
C TYR A 69 8.25 -3.79 13.41
N SER A 70 7.13 -3.51 12.75
CA SER A 70 5.97 -4.39 12.74
C SER A 70 6.06 -5.45 11.64
N PHE A 71 5.64 -6.68 11.92
CA PHE A 71 5.51 -7.73 10.91
C PHE A 71 6.83 -8.08 10.18
N GLN A 72 7.97 -8.06 10.88
CA GLN A 72 9.22 -8.50 10.26
C GLN A 72 9.26 -10.03 10.13
N TYR A 73 9.63 -10.51 8.94
CA TYR A 73 9.78 -11.92 8.59
C TYR A 73 8.49 -12.76 8.71
N VAL A 74 7.31 -12.11 8.65
CA VAL A 74 6.03 -12.81 8.74
C VAL A 74 5.66 -13.55 7.46
N LYS A 75 4.80 -14.56 7.59
CA LYS A 75 4.27 -15.30 6.43
C LYS A 75 2.77 -15.52 6.52
N ASN A 76 2.07 -15.41 5.39
CA ASN A 76 0.63 -15.66 5.30
C ASN A 76 -0.18 -14.78 6.27
N VAL A 77 -0.27 -13.49 5.95
CA VAL A 77 -0.96 -12.52 6.81
C VAL A 77 -2.10 -11.87 6.03
N GLU A 78 -3.29 -11.83 6.63
CA GLU A 78 -4.44 -11.07 6.16
C GLU A 78 -4.76 -9.97 7.17
N ILE A 79 -4.84 -8.72 6.70
CA ILE A 79 -5.21 -7.56 7.50
C ILE A 79 -6.35 -6.84 6.78
N ARG A 80 -7.42 -6.52 7.50
CA ARG A 80 -8.55 -5.79 6.93
C ARG A 80 -9.14 -4.77 7.89
N ASP A 81 -9.70 -3.71 7.31
CA ASP A 81 -10.46 -2.68 8.01
C ASP A 81 -9.67 -2.09 9.19
N SER A 82 -8.37 -1.87 9.01
CA SER A 82 -7.41 -1.61 10.09
C SER A 82 -6.64 -0.30 9.90
N CYS A 83 -6.02 0.18 10.99
CA CYS A 83 -5.11 1.32 10.98
C CYS A 83 -3.76 0.89 11.53
N LEU A 84 -2.73 0.94 10.70
CA LEU A 84 -1.36 0.62 11.08
C LEU A 84 -0.53 1.90 11.07
N ASP A 85 -0.24 2.46 12.24
CA ASP A 85 0.77 3.51 12.40
C ASP A 85 2.04 2.86 12.94
N THR A 86 3.08 2.78 12.11
CA THR A 86 4.34 2.15 12.48
C THR A 86 5.51 2.95 11.90
N LYS A 87 6.73 2.62 12.30
CA LYS A 87 7.91 3.08 11.57
C LYS A 87 8.11 2.17 10.36
N ASP A 88 8.69 1.00 10.53
CA ASP A 88 8.88 -0.01 9.49
C ASP A 88 7.74 -1.04 9.57
N ALA A 89 7.33 -1.59 8.42
CA ALA A 89 6.39 -2.71 8.37
C ALA A 89 6.73 -3.69 7.25
N PHE A 90 6.39 -4.98 7.45
CA PHE A 90 6.44 -6.03 6.42
C PHE A 90 7.82 -6.34 5.84
N TRP A 91 8.89 -6.00 6.57
CA TRP A 91 10.26 -6.30 6.17
C TRP A 91 10.46 -7.81 5.97
N HIS A 92 10.95 -8.23 4.80
CA HIS A 92 11.10 -9.66 4.43
C HIS A 92 9.84 -10.51 4.63
N SER A 93 8.65 -9.90 4.59
CA SER A 93 7.39 -10.63 4.70
C SER A 93 7.09 -11.40 3.42
N LYS A 94 6.29 -12.46 3.54
CA LYS A 94 5.86 -13.27 2.40
C LYS A 94 4.36 -13.56 2.43
N ASN A 95 3.68 -13.35 1.30
CA ASN A 95 2.25 -13.59 1.15
C ASN A 95 1.43 -12.79 2.18
N VAL A 96 1.43 -11.47 2.03
CA VAL A 96 0.67 -10.57 2.90
C VAL A 96 -0.39 -9.87 2.08
N THR A 97 -1.63 -9.87 2.55
CA THR A 97 -2.72 -9.08 1.97
C THR A 97 -3.25 -8.10 3.00
N VAL A 98 -3.28 -6.83 2.65
CA VAL A 98 -3.87 -5.76 3.46
C VAL A 98 -4.98 -5.10 2.65
N SER A 99 -6.17 -4.94 3.24
CA SER A 99 -7.33 -4.39 2.54
C SER A 99 -8.10 -3.37 3.37
N ASN A 100 -8.71 -2.38 2.70
CA ASN A 100 -9.54 -1.34 3.32
C ASN A 100 -8.88 -0.65 4.53
N SER A 101 -7.57 -0.41 4.46
CA SER A 101 -6.79 -0.03 5.64
C SER A 101 -5.95 1.22 5.41
N ILE A 102 -5.59 1.88 6.50
CA ILE A 102 -4.57 2.93 6.50
C ILE A 102 -3.26 2.31 6.96
N VAL A 103 -2.19 2.52 6.18
CA VAL A 103 -0.84 2.03 6.50
C VAL A 103 0.11 3.20 6.45
N LYS A 104 0.56 3.63 7.63
CA LYS A 104 1.56 4.68 7.82
C LYS A 104 2.87 4.05 8.24
N GLY A 105 3.93 4.32 7.49
CA GLY A 105 5.26 3.80 7.79
C GLY A 105 6.37 4.34 6.88
N GLU A 106 7.55 4.49 7.46
CA GLU A 106 8.82 4.64 6.75
C GLU A 106 9.26 3.26 6.23
N TYR A 107 9.82 3.18 5.02
CA TYR A 107 10.40 1.92 4.51
C TYR A 107 9.42 0.73 4.47
N LEU A 108 8.14 1.01 4.28
CA LEU A 108 7.07 0.01 4.25
C LEU A 108 7.35 -1.10 3.22
N GLY A 109 7.21 -2.37 3.58
CA GLY A 109 7.23 -3.48 2.62
C GLY A 109 8.58 -3.79 2.00
N TRP A 110 9.68 -3.26 2.56
CA TRP A 110 11.02 -3.54 2.05
C TRP A 110 11.33 -5.04 1.99
N TYR A 111 11.85 -5.48 0.85
CA TYR A 111 12.22 -6.88 0.59
C TYR A 111 11.08 -7.89 0.72
N SER A 112 9.82 -7.44 0.61
CA SER A 112 8.66 -8.33 0.67
C SER A 112 8.48 -9.15 -0.60
N GLU A 113 7.86 -10.32 -0.48
CA GLU A 113 7.45 -11.16 -1.60
C GLU A 113 5.93 -11.40 -1.54
N ASN A 114 5.21 -11.06 -2.62
CA ASN A 114 3.76 -11.15 -2.71
C ASN A 114 3.03 -10.34 -1.62
N LEU A 115 3.40 -9.06 -1.47
CA LEU A 115 2.64 -8.09 -0.70
C LEU A 115 1.53 -7.50 -1.58
N LYS A 116 0.29 -7.63 -1.14
CA LYS A 116 -0.89 -7.09 -1.81
C LYS A 116 -1.60 -6.05 -0.94
N LEU A 117 -1.83 -4.87 -1.48
CA LEU A 117 -2.51 -3.75 -0.84
C LEU A 117 -3.74 -3.41 -1.68
N ILE A 118 -4.93 -3.42 -1.09
CA ILE A 118 -6.21 -3.25 -1.81
C ILE A 118 -7.06 -2.21 -1.11
N ARG A 119 -7.43 -1.11 -1.79
CA ARG A 119 -8.21 -0.02 -1.18
C ARG A 119 -7.54 0.52 0.08
N CYS A 120 -6.23 0.71 0.00
CA CYS A 120 -5.42 1.17 1.12
C CYS A 120 -4.97 2.61 0.93
N LYS A 121 -4.89 3.34 2.04
CA LYS A 121 -4.22 4.64 2.11
C LYS A 121 -2.82 4.43 2.68
N ILE A 122 -1.80 4.71 1.87
CA ILE A 122 -0.39 4.50 2.20
C ILE A 122 0.26 5.86 2.46
N ILE A 123 0.92 6.00 3.61
CA ILE A 123 1.50 7.27 4.05
C ILE A 123 2.92 7.02 4.54
N GLY A 124 3.88 7.78 4.05
CA GLY A 124 5.26 7.72 4.55
C GLY A 124 6.29 7.90 3.45
N THR A 125 7.56 7.65 3.77
CA THR A 125 8.73 7.87 2.87
C THR A 125 9.37 6.55 2.46
N GLN A 126 9.91 6.51 1.24
CA GLN A 126 10.58 5.35 0.66
C GLN A 126 9.79 4.03 0.78
N PRO A 127 8.46 4.02 0.51
CA PRO A 127 7.69 2.81 0.66
C PRO A 127 7.93 1.86 -0.53
N LEU A 128 7.81 0.58 -0.21
CA LEU A 128 7.63 -0.52 -1.15
C LEU A 128 8.82 -0.77 -2.07
N CYS A 129 10.04 -0.61 -1.55
CA CYS A 129 11.28 -0.89 -2.27
C CYS A 129 11.69 -2.36 -2.14
N TYR A 130 12.49 -2.84 -3.08
CA TYR A 130 13.06 -4.19 -3.15
C TYR A 130 11.99 -5.30 -3.11
N ALA A 131 10.75 -5.00 -3.49
CA ALA A 131 9.63 -5.91 -3.37
C ALA A 131 9.47 -6.76 -4.64
N LYS A 132 9.06 -8.02 -4.45
CA LYS A 132 8.77 -8.96 -5.54
C LYS A 132 7.28 -9.30 -5.58
N GLY A 133 6.66 -9.26 -6.76
CA GLY A 133 5.23 -9.56 -6.92
C GLY A 133 4.34 -8.60 -6.14
N LEU A 134 4.72 -7.32 -6.07
CA LEU A 134 3.98 -6.29 -5.34
C LEU A 134 2.72 -5.90 -6.12
N ILE A 135 1.57 -5.88 -5.45
CA ILE A 135 0.28 -5.51 -6.05
C ILE A 135 -0.40 -4.41 -5.24
N LEU A 136 -0.70 -3.28 -5.88
CA LEU A 136 -1.52 -2.20 -5.32
C LEU A 136 -2.76 -2.01 -6.20
N GLU A 137 -3.93 -2.27 -5.62
CA GLU A 137 -5.23 -2.16 -6.29
C GLU A 137 -6.06 -1.06 -5.61
N ASP A 138 -6.37 0.01 -6.33
CA ASP A 138 -7.22 1.11 -5.84
C ASP A 138 -6.67 1.76 -4.56
N CYS A 139 -5.36 2.01 -4.53
CA CYS A 139 -4.70 2.62 -3.37
C CYS A 139 -4.53 4.14 -3.54
N GLU A 140 -4.44 4.86 -2.43
CA GLU A 140 -4.01 6.27 -2.38
C GLU A 140 -2.63 6.34 -1.72
N MET A 141 -1.73 7.18 -2.23
CA MET A 141 -0.41 7.41 -1.66
C MET A 141 -0.27 8.87 -1.25
N ILE A 142 0.23 9.12 -0.02
CA ILE A 142 0.41 10.48 0.52
C ILE A 142 1.83 10.63 1.06
N GLY A 143 2.58 11.59 0.50
CA GLY A 143 3.94 11.87 0.93
C GLY A 143 4.97 10.81 0.53
N CYS A 144 4.56 9.82 -0.29
CA CYS A 144 5.39 8.70 -0.73
C CYS A 144 6.41 9.10 -1.79
N ASP A 145 7.57 9.56 -1.34
CA ASP A 145 8.76 9.80 -2.13
C ASP A 145 9.63 8.53 -2.26
N LEU A 146 10.47 8.51 -3.30
CA LEU A 146 11.46 7.47 -3.56
C LEU A 146 10.85 6.05 -3.56
N ALA A 147 9.60 5.93 -4.00
CA ALA A 147 8.85 4.70 -3.92
C ALA A 147 9.30 3.69 -5.00
N PHE A 148 9.11 2.40 -4.70
CA PHE A 148 9.23 1.28 -5.64
C PHE A 148 10.65 0.93 -6.12
N GLU A 149 11.70 1.45 -5.49
CA GLU A 149 13.09 1.15 -5.88
C GLU A 149 13.31 -0.36 -6.01
N TYR A 150 13.85 -0.82 -7.14
CA TYR A 150 14.12 -2.23 -7.44
C TYR A 150 12.93 -3.19 -7.34
N SER A 151 11.69 -2.71 -7.43
CA SER A 151 10.51 -3.57 -7.22
C SER A 151 9.90 -4.10 -8.51
N GLU A 152 9.41 -5.34 -8.46
CA GLU A 152 8.44 -5.91 -9.43
C GLU A 152 7.04 -5.54 -8.95
N VAL A 153 6.37 -4.63 -9.66
CA VAL A 153 5.17 -3.95 -9.16
C VAL A 153 4.06 -3.88 -10.20
N HIS A 154 2.83 -4.13 -9.76
CA HIS A 154 1.61 -3.73 -10.46
C HIS A 154 0.81 -2.80 -9.55
N ALA A 155 0.77 -1.51 -9.88
CA ALA A 155 0.16 -0.48 -9.05
C ALA A 155 -0.84 0.39 -9.83
N VAL A 156 -2.07 0.44 -9.33
CA VAL A 156 -3.12 1.36 -9.76
C VAL A 156 -3.44 2.30 -8.59
N ILE A 157 -2.94 3.54 -8.68
CA ILE A 157 -3.01 4.53 -7.61
C ILE A 157 -3.99 5.64 -7.98
N THR A 158 -4.93 5.91 -7.09
CA THR A 158 -5.80 7.08 -7.12
C THR A 158 -5.07 8.27 -6.48
N GLY A 159 -5.06 9.42 -7.16
CA GLY A 159 -4.30 10.59 -6.75
C GLY A 159 -2.87 10.62 -7.29
N SER A 160 -1.98 11.26 -6.55
CA SER A 160 -0.59 11.50 -6.96
C SER A 160 0.40 10.61 -6.22
N ILE A 161 1.50 10.24 -6.89
CA ILE A 161 2.69 9.70 -6.24
C ILE A 161 3.74 10.81 -6.16
N THR A 162 4.37 11.01 -4.98
CA THR A 162 5.37 12.08 -4.82
C THR A 162 6.59 11.84 -5.71
N SER A 163 7.23 10.68 -5.61
CA SER A 163 8.24 10.26 -6.58
C SER A 163 8.40 8.75 -6.68
N VAL A 164 8.78 8.30 -7.87
CA VAL A 164 9.09 6.90 -8.19
C VAL A 164 10.58 6.81 -8.51
N LYS A 165 11.29 5.83 -7.94
CA LYS A 165 12.73 5.66 -8.16
C LYS A 165 13.02 4.27 -8.68
N ASN A 166 13.79 4.15 -9.77
CA ASN A 166 14.40 2.91 -10.29
C ASN A 166 13.56 1.62 -10.13
N PRO A 167 12.27 1.55 -10.50
CA PRO A 167 11.50 0.31 -10.40
C PRO A 167 12.05 -0.74 -11.38
N CYS A 168 11.92 -2.03 -11.05
CA CYS A 168 12.51 -3.11 -11.84
C CYS A 168 11.61 -3.50 -13.04
N SER A 169 10.38 -3.89 -12.77
CA SER A 169 9.46 -4.39 -13.80
C SER A 169 8.00 -4.18 -13.41
N GLY A 170 7.10 -4.34 -14.38
CA GLY A 170 5.66 -4.26 -14.19
C GLY A 170 5.07 -2.92 -14.64
N HIS A 171 4.08 -2.42 -13.91
CA HIS A 171 3.30 -1.24 -14.30
C HIS A 171 2.90 -0.41 -13.09
N ILE A 172 3.11 0.90 -13.17
CA ILE A 172 2.71 1.89 -12.18
C ILE A 172 1.86 2.94 -12.87
N SER A 173 0.62 3.11 -12.42
CA SER A 173 -0.26 4.17 -12.88
C SER A 173 -0.80 5.02 -11.74
N ALA A 174 -0.83 6.34 -11.96
CA ALA A 174 -1.38 7.31 -11.01
C ALA A 174 -2.10 8.45 -11.77
N ASP A 175 -2.89 9.30 -11.09
CA ASP A 175 -3.43 10.50 -11.75
C ASP A 175 -2.30 11.47 -12.14
N SER A 176 -1.28 11.57 -11.29
CA SER A 176 -0.04 12.30 -11.57
C SER A 176 1.13 11.69 -10.81
N ILE A 177 2.34 11.89 -11.32
CA ILE A 177 3.58 11.46 -10.69
C ILE A 177 4.47 12.69 -10.61
N GLY A 178 4.93 13.05 -9.40
CA GLY A 178 5.69 14.26 -9.18
C GLY A 178 7.06 14.21 -9.82
N GLU A 179 7.86 13.21 -9.47
CA GLU A 179 9.19 12.99 -10.04
C GLU A 179 9.43 11.51 -10.36
N VAL A 180 10.10 11.25 -11.47
CA VAL A 180 10.57 9.91 -11.86
C VAL A 180 12.09 9.96 -11.88
N ILE A 181 12.72 9.23 -10.95
CA ILE A 181 14.17 9.25 -10.72
C ILE A 181 14.76 7.96 -11.30
N LEU A 182 15.43 8.09 -12.44
CA LEU A 182 16.09 7.00 -13.17
C LEU A 182 17.60 7.29 -13.27
N ASP A 183 18.38 6.83 -12.29
CA ASP A 183 19.82 7.11 -12.14
C ASP A 183 20.72 5.92 -12.53
N GLU A 184 22.04 6.03 -12.33
CA GLU A 184 23.01 4.97 -12.64
C GLU A 184 22.85 3.69 -11.81
N ASN A 185 22.07 3.73 -10.73
CA ASN A 185 21.82 2.58 -9.87
C ASN A 185 20.64 1.72 -10.37
N GLN A 186 20.05 2.02 -11.53
CA GLN A 186 18.97 1.20 -12.07
C GLN A 186 19.34 -0.30 -12.18
N PRO A 187 18.35 -1.19 -12.04
CA PRO A 187 18.50 -2.59 -12.44
C PRO A 187 19.00 -2.73 -13.88
N VAL A 188 19.66 -3.84 -14.21
CA VAL A 188 20.20 -4.05 -15.58
C VAL A 188 19.08 -4.28 -16.61
N ASP A 189 17.99 -4.94 -16.20
CA ASP A 189 16.88 -5.36 -17.07
C ASP A 189 15.57 -4.63 -16.73
N VAL A 190 15.58 -3.28 -16.79
CA VAL A 190 14.39 -2.47 -16.49
C VAL A 190 13.31 -2.66 -17.55
N SER A 191 12.10 -2.98 -17.11
CA SER A 191 10.92 -3.14 -17.97
C SER A 191 9.64 -2.56 -17.36
N CYS A 192 9.78 -1.75 -16.31
CA CYS A 192 8.64 -1.13 -15.64
C CYS A 192 8.07 0.01 -16.49
N VAL A 193 6.75 0.01 -16.67
CA VAL A 193 6.00 1.09 -17.33
C VAL A 193 5.45 2.02 -16.26
N ILE A 194 5.70 3.32 -16.40
CA ILE A 194 5.26 4.36 -15.46
C ILE A 194 4.37 5.35 -16.21
N GLU A 195 3.10 5.47 -15.82
CA GLU A 195 2.08 6.24 -16.55
C GLU A 195 1.31 7.21 -15.64
N GLY A 196 1.25 8.49 -16.04
CA GLY A 196 0.37 9.49 -15.45
C GLY A 196 -0.93 9.65 -16.24
N ARG A 197 -2.10 9.45 -15.61
CA ARG A 197 -3.41 9.56 -16.30
C ARG A 197 -3.76 10.98 -16.73
N SER A 198 -3.18 12.00 -16.11
CA SER A 198 -3.32 13.40 -16.55
C SER A 198 -2.65 13.70 -17.91
N GLU A 199 -1.80 12.81 -18.42
CA GLU A 199 -1.17 12.96 -19.75
C GLU A 199 -2.05 12.39 -20.88
N LEU A 200 -2.90 11.39 -20.59
CA LEU A 200 -3.82 10.79 -21.57
C LEU A 200 -4.89 11.78 -22.07
N ASN A 201 -5.35 12.70 -21.21
CA ASN A 201 -6.33 13.71 -21.62
C ASN A 201 -5.77 14.75 -22.60
N LYS A 202 -4.44 14.92 -22.73
CA LYS A 202 -3.87 15.87 -23.70
C LYS A 202 -3.84 15.30 -25.12
N GLU A 203 -3.62 14.00 -25.27
CA GLU A 203 -3.63 13.34 -26.58
C GLU A 203 -5.06 13.18 -27.14
N GLU A 204 -6.07 12.94 -26.30
CA GLU A 204 -7.47 12.93 -26.73
C GLU A 204 -7.96 14.33 -27.13
N ILE A 205 -7.53 15.39 -26.44
CA ILE A 205 -7.87 16.77 -26.81
C ILE A 205 -7.20 17.16 -28.15
N GLN A 206 -5.91 16.85 -28.35
CA GLN A 206 -5.22 17.14 -29.63
C GLN A 206 -5.80 16.38 -30.83
N ASN A 207 -6.31 15.15 -30.63
CA ASN A 207 -6.98 14.39 -31.70
C ASN A 207 -8.42 14.87 -31.96
N SER A 208 -9.08 15.51 -30.99
CA SER A 208 -10.41 16.09 -31.17
C SER A 208 -10.40 17.46 -31.89
N ASP A 209 -9.33 18.25 -31.72
CA ASP A 209 -9.17 19.55 -32.37
C ASP A 209 -8.86 19.45 -33.87
N ASN A 210 -8.35 18.30 -34.35
CA ASN A 210 -8.13 18.05 -35.77
C ASN A 210 -9.39 17.61 -36.55
N CYS A 211 -10.51 17.33 -35.88
CA CYS A 211 -11.75 16.87 -36.52
C CYS A 211 -12.83 17.95 -36.70
N ASN A 212 -12.63 19.18 -36.21
CA ASN A 212 -13.64 20.25 -36.27
C ASN A 212 -13.29 21.40 -37.24
N GLY A 213 -12.39 21.18 -38.18
CA GLY A 213 -12.01 22.16 -39.21
C GLY A 213 -12.64 21.89 -40.57
N ASN A 214 -13.98 21.89 -40.71
CA ASN A 214 -14.72 22.24 -41.95
C ASN A 214 -16.18 21.80 -41.88
N LEU A 215 -17.07 22.64 -41.36
CA LEU A 215 -18.53 22.73 -41.59
C LEU A 215 -18.96 23.75 -40.52
N PHE A 216 -19.11 25.03 -40.80
CA PHE A 216 -20.23 25.61 -41.53
C PHE A 216 -19.82 26.99 -42.08
N ASN A 217 -20.05 27.21 -43.37
CA ASN A 217 -20.06 28.53 -43.96
C ASN A 217 -21.32 28.64 -44.83
N ASN A 218 -22.16 29.65 -44.53
CA ASN A 218 -23.19 30.26 -45.40
C ASN A 218 -24.44 29.39 -45.71
N LYS A 219 -25.71 29.85 -45.65
CA LYS A 219 -26.31 31.18 -45.87
C LYS A 219 -27.79 31.23 -45.40
N ASP A 220 -28.23 32.44 -45.05
CA ASP A 220 -29.53 33.11 -45.24
C ASP A 220 -30.86 32.44 -44.82
N PHE A 221 -31.65 33.11 -43.96
CA PHE A 221 -32.95 33.76 -44.26
C PHE A 221 -33.52 34.45 -43.00
N PRO A 222 -34.04 35.70 -43.07
CA PRO A 222 -34.69 36.34 -41.93
C PRO A 222 -36.22 36.49 -42.08
N VAL A 223 -36.86 36.49 -40.91
CA VAL A 223 -38.15 37.10 -40.50
C VAL A 223 -39.48 36.44 -40.92
N GLN A 224 -40.32 36.19 -39.91
CA GLN A 224 -41.71 36.69 -39.89
C GLN A 224 -42.14 37.00 -38.44
N GLU A 225 -42.52 38.26 -38.18
CA GLU A 225 -43.35 38.66 -37.03
C GLU A 225 -44.83 38.64 -37.46
N THR A 226 -45.69 38.36 -36.45
CA THR A 226 -47.16 38.28 -36.41
C THR A 226 -47.84 37.09 -37.07
#